data_AF-A0AAE3UBF0-F1
#
_entry.id   AF-A0AAE3UBF0-F1
#
_cell.length_a   1.000
_cell.length_b   1.000
_cell.length_c   1.000
_cell.angle_alpha   90.00
_cell.angle_beta   90.00
_cell.angle_gamma   90.00
#
_symmetry.space_group_name_H-M   'P 1'
#
loop_
_entity.id
_entity.type
_entity.pdbx_description
1 polymer ?
#
loop_
_entity_poly.entity_id
_entity_poly.type
_entity_poly.pdbx_seq_one_letter_code
_entity_poly.pdbx_strand_id
1 'polypeptide(L)'
;MTLLSKLSRLPGKYHKSTLKNVELLLAGLLSARSVSLYKIKDELSGLTGKSDTSRHTHYKRLLRIFDRYRSTRLFIDLLLWATSLVIGKVEHFFWTQPNGRLVSIHYMCWF
;
A
#
# COMPACT_ATOMS: atom_id res chain seq x y z
N MET A 1 -0.61 1.92 -15.55
CA MET A 1 0.06 1.11 -14.51
C MET A 1 -0.91 0.86 -13.36
N THR A 2 -1.16 -0.39 -12.98
CA THR A 2 -2.06 -0.77 -11.86
C THR A 2 -1.32 -0.73 -10.52
N LEU A 3 -2.02 -0.61 -9.39
CA LEU A 3 -1.41 -0.65 -8.05
C LEU A 3 -0.63 -1.96 -7.84
N LEU A 4 -1.22 -3.09 -8.24
CA LEU A 4 -0.54 -4.39 -8.22
C LEU A 4 0.84 -4.39 -8.95
N SER A 5 0.94 -3.72 -10.10
CA SER A 5 2.22 -3.61 -10.84
C SER A 5 3.27 -2.73 -10.14
N LYS A 6 2.84 -1.84 -9.23
CA LYS A 6 3.76 -1.06 -8.40
C LYS A 6 4.17 -1.86 -7.16
N LEU A 7 3.24 -2.60 -6.56
CA LEU A 7 3.50 -3.48 -5.43
C LEU A 7 4.42 -4.66 -5.78
N SER A 8 4.45 -5.10 -7.04
CA SER A 8 5.42 -6.11 -7.48
C SER A 8 6.87 -5.60 -7.50
N ARG A 9 7.10 -4.30 -7.28
CA ARG A 9 8.44 -3.70 -7.13
C ARG A 9 8.91 -3.64 -5.68
N LEU A 10 8.14 -4.17 -4.73
CA LEU A 10 8.60 -4.31 -3.36
C LEU A 10 9.88 -5.16 -3.32
N PRO A 11 10.85 -4.83 -2.45
CA PRO A 11 12.15 -5.51 -2.41
C PRO A 11 12.02 -7.00 -2.03
N GLY A 12 11.01 -7.36 -1.23
CA GLY A 12 10.71 -8.74 -0.91
C GLY A 12 10.06 -9.52 -2.07
N LYS A 13 10.39 -10.82 -2.18
CA LYS A 13 9.74 -11.75 -3.11
C LYS A 13 8.38 -12.19 -2.55
N TYR A 14 7.32 -11.45 -2.88
CA TYR A 14 5.96 -11.75 -2.45
C TYR A 14 5.15 -12.47 -3.53
N HIS A 15 4.38 -13.48 -3.12
CA HIS A 15 3.47 -14.17 -4.03
C HIS A 15 2.35 -13.23 -4.53
N LYS A 16 1.84 -13.46 -5.73
CA LYS A 16 0.77 -12.63 -6.33
C LYS A 16 -0.47 -12.52 -5.44
N SER A 17 -0.82 -13.60 -4.71
CA SER A 17 -1.94 -13.58 -3.76
C SER A 17 -1.68 -12.67 -2.55
N THR A 18 -0.42 -12.54 -2.11
CA THR A 18 0.00 -11.60 -1.07
C THR A 18 -0.20 -10.19 -1.54
N LEU A 19 0.30 -9.86 -2.73
CA LEU A 19 0.19 -8.52 -3.30
C LEU A 19 -1.28 -8.11 -3.52
N LYS A 20 -2.14 -9.03 -3.96
CA LYS A 20 -3.59 -8.79 -4.07
C LYS A 20 -4.26 -8.52 -2.72
N ASN A 21 -3.85 -9.22 -1.67
CA ASN A 21 -4.38 -8.97 -0.33
C ASN A 21 -3.91 -7.62 0.23
N VAL A 22 -2.67 -7.23 -0.06
CA VAL A 22 -2.13 -5.91 0.26
C VAL A 22 -2.87 -4.81 -0.52
N GLU A 23 -3.07 -5.00 -1.82
CA GLU A 23 -3.86 -4.09 -2.65
C GLU A 23 -5.27 -3.89 -2.08
N LEU A 24 -5.93 -4.96 -1.67
CA LEU A 24 -7.25 -4.90 -1.03
C LEU A 24 -7.22 -4.16 0.32
N LEU A 25 -6.20 -4.40 1.14
CA LEU A 25 -6.01 -3.70 2.42
C LEU A 25 -5.81 -2.19 2.20
N LEU A 26 -4.95 -1.81 1.26
CA LEU A 26 -4.68 -0.41 0.92
C LEU A 26 -5.92 0.28 0.35
N ALA A 27 -6.65 -0.38 -0.56
CA ALA A 27 -7.92 0.13 -1.07
C ALA A 27 -8.93 0.34 0.06
N GLY A 28 -9.04 -0.62 0.98
CA GLY A 28 -9.90 -0.53 2.15
C GLY A 28 -9.56 0.62 3.09
N LEU A 29 -8.26 0.83 3.37
CA LEU A 29 -7.77 1.95 4.19
C LEU A 29 -8.15 3.31 3.58
N LEU A 30 -8.02 3.43 2.26
CA LEU A 30 -8.33 4.65 1.52
C LEU A 30 -9.85 4.91 1.44
N SER A 31 -10.64 3.88 1.13
CA SER A 31 -12.11 3.99 1.06
C SER A 31 -12.71 4.34 2.42
N ALA A 32 -12.30 3.66 3.48
CA ALA A 32 -12.81 3.89 4.83
C ALA A 32 -12.24 5.16 5.50
N ARG A 33 -11.18 5.74 4.91
CA ARG A 33 -10.39 6.84 5.49
C ARG A 33 -10.02 6.58 6.96
N SER A 34 -9.71 5.32 7.28
CA SER A 34 -9.49 4.88 8.65
C SER A 34 -8.58 3.67 8.68
N VAL A 35 -7.77 3.57 9.75
CA VAL A 35 -6.95 2.40 10.07
C VAL A 35 -7.71 1.33 10.86
N SER A 36 -8.95 1.60 11.28
CA SER A 36 -9.75 0.64 12.05
C SER A 36 -10.29 -0.48 11.14
N LEU A 37 -9.85 -1.72 11.37
CA LEU A 37 -10.34 -2.89 10.63
C LEU A 37 -11.86 -3.05 10.71
N TYR A 38 -12.47 -2.59 11.81
CA TYR A 38 -13.92 -2.62 11.98
C TYR A 38 -14.63 -1.69 10.99
N LYS A 39 -14.06 -0.51 10.69
CA LYS A 39 -14.60 0.40 9.68
C LYS A 39 -14.28 -0.08 8.26
N ILE A 40 -13.08 -0.60 8.05
CA ILE A 40 -12.64 -1.09 6.73
C ILE A 40 -13.52 -2.27 6.26
N LYS A 41 -13.96 -3.16 7.16
CA LYS A 41 -14.80 -4.32 6.80
C LYS A 41 -16.10 -3.91 6.09
N ASP A 42 -16.62 -2.72 6.36
CA ASP A 42 -17.88 -2.24 5.80
C ASP A 42 -17.70 -1.76 4.35
N GLU A 43 -16.50 -1.32 3.97
CA GLU A 43 -16.14 -0.90 2.60
C GLU A 43 -15.75 -2.08 1.68
N LEU A 44 -15.36 -3.21 2.27
CA LEU A 44 -14.79 -4.36 1.58
C LEU A 44 -15.76 -5.07 0.63
N SER A 45 -17.07 -5.02 0.93
CA SER A 45 -18.10 -5.61 0.06
C SER A 45 -18.14 -4.91 -1.30
N GLY A 46 -18.12 -3.57 -1.30
CA GLY A 46 -18.05 -2.75 -2.51
C GLY A 46 -16.74 -2.91 -3.26
N LEU A 47 -15.61 -2.96 -2.55
CA LEU A 47 -14.29 -3.13 -3.16
C LEU A 47 -14.07 -4.51 -3.81
N THR A 48 -14.74 -5.55 -3.30
CA THR A 48 -14.58 -6.92 -3.82
C THR A 48 -15.68 -7.33 -4.79
N GLY A 49 -16.73 -6.51 -4.96
CA GLY A 49 -17.93 -6.87 -5.72
C GLY A 49 -18.70 -8.05 -5.14
N LYS A 50 -18.51 -8.35 -3.85
CA LYS A 50 -19.12 -9.49 -3.14
C LYS A 50 -20.11 -8.99 -2.10
N SER A 51 -21.21 -8.38 -2.54
CA SER A 51 -22.29 -7.87 -1.69
C SER A 51 -22.87 -8.92 -0.75
N ASP A 52 -22.90 -10.18 -1.18
CA ASP A 52 -23.54 -11.27 -0.43
C ASP A 52 -22.61 -11.85 0.67
N THR A 53 -21.35 -11.43 0.70
CA THR A 53 -20.39 -11.88 1.72
C THR A 53 -20.61 -11.13 3.03
N SER A 54 -20.73 -11.86 4.14
CA SER A 54 -20.94 -11.23 5.44
C SER A 54 -19.75 -10.35 5.86
N ARG A 55 -20.06 -9.23 6.50
CA ARG A 55 -19.06 -8.29 7.07
C ARG A 55 -18.04 -8.97 7.99
N HIS A 56 -18.49 -9.99 8.73
CA HIS A 56 -17.61 -10.81 9.58
C HIS A 56 -16.56 -11.57 8.77
N THR A 57 -16.92 -12.06 7.58
CA THR A 57 -15.99 -12.76 6.68
C THR A 57 -14.93 -11.80 6.14
N HIS A 58 -15.32 -10.58 5.77
CA HIS A 58 -14.38 -9.52 5.38
C HIS A 58 -13.44 -9.14 6.52
N TYR A 59 -13.95 -9.00 7.74
CA TYR A 59 -13.14 -8.74 8.92
C TYR A 59 -12.13 -9.87 9.20
N LYS A 60 -12.56 -11.13 9.15
CA LYS A 60 -11.66 -12.31 9.25
C LYS A 60 -10.61 -12.30 8.15
N ARG A 61 -10.97 -11.91 6.92
CA ARG A 61 -10.02 -11.81 5.80
C ARG A 61 -8.94 -10.78 6.07
N LEU A 62 -9.31 -9.60 6.59
CA LEU A 62 -8.35 -8.58 6.99
C LEU A 62 -7.41 -9.09 8.09
N LEU A 63 -7.96 -9.67 9.16
CA LEU A 63 -7.16 -10.22 10.25
C LEU A 63 -6.16 -11.27 9.77
N ARG A 64 -6.56 -12.14 8.84
CA ARG A 64 -5.65 -13.15 8.25
C ARG A 64 -4.45 -12.55 7.53
N ILE A 65 -4.56 -11.32 7.00
CA ILE A 65 -3.41 -10.62 6.40
C ILE A 65 -2.40 -10.30 7.50
N PHE A 66 -2.85 -9.65 8.57
CA PHE A 66 -1.98 -9.29 9.69
C PHE A 66 -1.38 -10.52 10.35
N ASP A 67 -2.20 -11.53 10.66
CA ASP A 67 -1.71 -12.73 11.32
C ASP A 67 -0.70 -13.51 10.47
N ARG A 68 -0.95 -13.64 9.16
CA ARG A 68 -0.02 -14.32 8.24
C ARG A 68 1.31 -13.60 8.07
N TYR A 69 1.31 -12.26 8.12
CA TYR A 69 2.50 -11.46 7.80
C TYR A 69 3.10 -10.73 9.01
N ARG A 70 2.62 -11.01 10.24
CA ARG A 70 3.12 -10.37 11.47
C ARG A 70 4.62 -10.58 11.71
N SER A 71 5.15 -11.70 11.24
CA SER A 71 6.56 -12.10 11.42
C SER A 71 7.37 -11.99 10.13
N THR A 72 6.82 -11.40 9.07
CA THR A 72 7.54 -11.16 7.81
C THR A 72 7.96 -9.70 7.69
N ARG A 73 8.87 -9.41 6.75
CA ARG A 73 9.27 -8.03 6.44
C ARG A 73 8.23 -7.25 5.62
N LEU A 74 7.05 -7.82 5.35
CA LEU A 74 6.06 -7.23 4.43
C LEU A 74 5.70 -5.79 4.80
N PHE A 75 5.38 -5.54 6.07
CA PHE A 75 4.98 -4.20 6.52
C PHE A 75 6.15 -3.21 6.50
N ILE A 76 7.38 -3.69 6.76
CA ILE A 76 8.60 -2.88 6.66
C ILE A 76 8.87 -2.51 5.20
N ASP A 77 8.82 -3.48 4.29
CA ASP A 77 9.00 -3.27 2.86
C ASP A 77 7.94 -2.32 2.29
N LEU A 78 6.69 -2.46 2.73
CA LEU A 78 5.60 -1.55 2.36
C LEU A 78 5.85 -0.12 2.85
N LEU A 79 6.33 0.03 4.09
CA LEU A 79 6.65 1.33 4.65
C LEU A 79 7.81 1.98 3.89
N LEU A 80 8.91 1.26 3.67
CA LEU A 80 10.07 1.76 2.92
C LEU A 80 9.68 2.17 1.49
N TRP A 81 8.85 1.36 0.83
CA TRP A 81 8.33 1.68 -0.50
C TRP A 81 7.40 2.90 -0.50
N ALA A 82 6.50 3.01 0.48
CA ALA A 82 5.63 4.19 0.59
C ALA A 82 6.45 5.47 0.85
N THR A 83 7.44 5.39 1.74
CA THR A 83 8.35 6.48 2.05
C THR A 83 9.16 6.90 0.81
N SER A 84 9.71 5.96 0.04
CA SER A 84 10.45 6.30 -1.18
C SER A 84 9.58 6.97 -2.24
N LEU A 85 8.29 6.59 -2.34
CA LEU A 85 7.34 7.29 -3.20
C LEU A 85 7.03 8.72 -2.73
N VAL A 86 6.90 8.92 -1.41
CA VAL A 86 6.68 10.25 -0.85
C VAL A 86 7.92 11.12 -1.05
N ILE A 87 9.12 10.61 -0.76
CA ILE A 87 10.39 11.30 -0.99
C ILE A 87 10.49 11.72 -2.47
N GLY A 88 10.29 10.79 -3.40
CA GLY A 88 10.37 11.12 -4.83
C GLY A 88 9.34 12.18 -5.28
N LYS A 89 8.15 12.21 -4.67
CA LYS A 89 7.15 13.27 -4.93
C LYS A 89 7.55 14.61 -4.32
N VAL A 90 8.07 14.59 -3.09
CA VAL A 90 8.52 15.77 -2.36
C VAL A 90 9.71 16.41 -3.06
N GLU A 91 10.69 15.60 -3.47
CA GLU A 91 11.81 16.02 -4.30
C GLU A 91 11.33 16.63 -5.61
N HIS A 92 10.45 15.95 -6.35
CA HIS A 92 9.89 16.52 -7.57
C HIS A 92 9.22 17.88 -7.29
N PHE A 93 8.44 18.00 -6.21
CA PHE A 93 7.75 19.24 -5.85
C PHE A 93 8.71 20.40 -5.52
N PHE A 94 9.73 20.15 -4.70
CA PHE A 94 10.70 21.19 -4.31
C PHE A 94 11.67 21.54 -5.44
N TRP A 95 11.99 20.59 -6.31
CA TRP A 95 13.03 20.75 -7.34
C TRP A 95 12.50 21.02 -8.74
N THR A 96 11.18 21.06 -8.96
CA THR A 96 10.60 21.71 -10.14
C THR A 96 10.58 23.22 -9.94
N GLN A 97 11.55 23.92 -10.54
CA GLN A 97 11.48 25.38 -10.67
C GLN A 97 10.32 25.79 -11.62
N PRO A 98 9.80 27.04 -11.57
CA PRO A 98 8.73 27.52 -12.46
C PRO A 98 9.02 27.40 -13.97
N ASN A 99 10.29 27.25 -14.31
CA ASN A 99 10.88 27.10 -15.65
C ASN A 99 11.23 25.63 -16.00
N GLY A 100 10.82 24.64 -15.20
CA GLY A 100 10.86 23.22 -15.55
C GLY A 100 12.22 22.52 -15.45
N ARG A 101 13.25 23.18 -14.91
CA ARG A 101 14.57 22.55 -14.67
C ARG A 101 14.59 21.82 -13.32
N LEU A 102 14.95 20.53 -13.36
CA LEU A 102 15.22 19.71 -12.18
C LEU A 102 16.57 20.10 -11.57
N VAL A 103 16.59 20.43 -10.28
CA VAL A 103 17.83 20.58 -9.52
C VAL A 103 18.29 19.19 -9.07
N SER A 104 19.42 18.73 -9.60
CA SER A 104 20.05 17.47 -9.23
C SER A 104 20.71 17.61 -7.85
N ILE A 105 20.25 16.84 -6.87
CA ILE A 105 20.99 16.62 -5.62
C ILE A 105 21.26 15.13 -5.48
N HIS A 106 22.55 14.77 -5.47
CA HIS A 106 22.99 13.42 -5.15
C HIS A 106 22.81 13.18 -3.65
N TYR A 107 21.72 12.53 -3.25
CA TYR A 107 21.65 11.92 -1.94
C TYR A 107 22.42 10.60 -1.98
N MET A 108 23.53 10.50 -1.23
CA MET A 108 24.08 9.21 -0.86
C MET A 108 23.14 8.55 0.15
N CYS A 109 22.12 7.85 -0.34
CA CYS A 109 21.40 6.87 0.48
C CYS A 109 22.33 5.68 0.73
N TRP A 110 23.03 5.68 1.86
CA TRP A 110 23.62 4.47 2.43
C TRP A 110 22.48 3.59 2.96
N PHE A 111 22.19 2.50 2.25
CA PHE A 111 21.49 1.32 2.78
C PHE A 111 22.50 0.20 3.00
#